data_AF-A0A4W5L8U0-F1
#
_entry.id   AF-A0A4W5L8U0-F1
#
_cell.length_a   1.000
_cell.length_b   1.000
_cell.length_c   1.000
_cell.angle_alpha   90.00
_cell.angle_beta   90.00
_cell.angle_gamma   90.00
#
_symmetry.space_group_name_H-M   'P 1'
#
loop_
_entity.id
_entity.type
_entity.pdbx_description
1 polymer ?
#
loop_
_entity_poly.entity_id
_entity_poly.type
_entity_poly.pdbx_seq_one_letter_code
_entity_poly.pdbx_strand_id
1 'polypeptide(L)'
;MNWNADCEPGLILIHRFMYSSPELRLAVLQIRTPIIQTKSKKFCKLMVSWIKASGFSRTVLLSSSHAYQRDDQQLLGTPLRYLQTPSMQKVTGDRLKEMEWREMETVSTFPGVTDSEQRLYIPGGGATKGLFTDSCAEDIPLVVVLIFCSEGDNIPDAFTLLNHLNTWLHLVDAPAQMQPKWRIPASWRLLFGSGIPPALF
;
A
#
# COMPACT_ATOMS: atom_id res chain seq x y z
N MET A 1 -19.10 -17.24 -8.74
CA MET A 1 -18.63 -16.19 -9.66
C MET A 1 -17.46 -16.78 -10.44
N ASN A 2 -17.65 -17.03 -11.74
CA ASN A 2 -16.61 -17.52 -12.62
C ASN A 2 -15.71 -16.34 -12.99
N TRP A 3 -14.45 -16.40 -12.55
CA TRP A 3 -13.43 -15.39 -12.85
C TRP A 3 -12.72 -15.77 -14.14
N ASN A 4 -13.35 -15.52 -15.29
CA ASN A 4 -12.61 -15.44 -16.54
C ASN A 4 -12.01 -14.03 -16.62
N ALA A 5 -10.70 -13.96 -16.48
CA ALA A 5 -9.93 -12.76 -16.78
C ALA A 5 -9.92 -12.57 -18.30
N ASP A 6 -10.97 -11.94 -18.83
CA ASP A 6 -10.93 -11.36 -20.17
C ASP A 6 -9.97 -10.17 -20.14
N CYS A 7 -8.70 -10.46 -20.42
CA CYS A 7 -7.68 -9.45 -20.65
C CYS A 7 -8.01 -8.70 -21.94
N GLU A 8 -8.38 -7.42 -21.84
CA GLU A 8 -8.32 -6.52 -23.00
C GLU A 8 -6.90 -6.55 -23.61
N PRO A 9 -6.77 -6.73 -24.94
CA PRO A 9 -5.48 -6.74 -25.61
C PRO A 9 -4.91 -5.31 -25.63
N GLY A 10 -4.17 -4.92 -24.59
CA GLY A 10 -3.52 -3.61 -24.56
C GLY A 10 -2.92 -3.14 -23.22
N LEU A 11 -3.12 -3.85 -22.11
CA LEU A 11 -2.32 -3.67 -20.89
C LEU A 11 -1.52 -4.93 -20.62
N ILE A 12 -0.27 -4.97 -21.09
CA ILE A 12 0.66 -6.03 -20.71
C ILE A 12 1.20 -5.71 -19.31
N LEU A 13 0.44 -6.07 -18.27
CA LEU A 13 0.96 -6.30 -16.92
C LEU A 13 1.04 -7.81 -16.74
N ILE A 14 2.20 -8.35 -17.08
CA ILE A 14 2.44 -9.79 -17.31
C ILE A 14 2.32 -10.65 -16.04
N HIS A 15 2.33 -10.04 -14.83
CA HIS A 15 2.21 -10.79 -13.58
C HIS A 15 1.36 -10.07 -12.52
N ARG A 16 0.07 -10.42 -12.49
CA ARG A 16 -0.89 -10.04 -11.46
C ARG A 16 -1.51 -11.31 -10.89
N PHE A 17 -1.45 -11.48 -9.57
CA PHE A 17 -2.09 -12.61 -8.90
C PHE A 17 -3.19 -12.10 -7.99
N MET A 18 -4.38 -12.68 -8.11
CA MET A 18 -5.52 -12.41 -7.25
C MET A 18 -5.75 -13.62 -6.36
N TYR A 19 -5.74 -13.40 -5.07
CA TYR A 19 -6.08 -14.41 -4.06
C TYR A 19 -7.41 -13.99 -3.42
N SER A 20 -8.29 -14.95 -3.13
CA SER A 20 -9.53 -14.67 -2.42
C SER A 20 -9.76 -15.69 -1.32
N SER A 21 -10.22 -15.23 -0.18
CA SER A 21 -10.67 -16.07 0.94
C SER A 21 -12.14 -15.74 1.21
N PRO A 22 -13.07 -16.64 0.89
CA PRO A 22 -14.50 -16.46 1.19
C PRO A 22 -14.76 -16.36 2.69
N GLU A 23 -14.02 -17.12 3.50
CA GLU A 23 -14.14 -17.15 4.96
C GLU A 23 -13.85 -15.77 5.58
N LEU A 24 -12.75 -15.14 5.14
CA LEU A 24 -12.34 -13.81 5.59
C LEU A 24 -13.00 -12.67 4.79
N ARG A 25 -13.81 -13.00 3.76
CA ARG A 25 -14.36 -12.05 2.77
C ARG A 25 -13.28 -11.10 2.22
N LEU A 26 -12.08 -11.65 1.98
CA LEU A 26 -10.89 -10.90 1.62
C LEU A 26 -10.47 -11.22 0.20
N ALA A 27 -10.18 -10.20 -0.59
CA ALA A 27 -9.49 -10.32 -1.87
C ALA A 27 -8.15 -9.59 -1.78
N VAL A 28 -7.06 -10.25 -2.19
CA VAL A 28 -5.71 -9.69 -2.22
C VAL A 28 -5.21 -9.67 -3.65
N LEU A 29 -4.81 -8.49 -4.10
CA LEU A 29 -4.24 -8.28 -5.42
C LEU A 29 -2.75 -7.98 -5.31
N GLN A 30 -1.92 -8.87 -5.86
CA GLN A 30 -0.47 -8.69 -5.90
C GLN A 30 -0.03 -8.27 -7.31
N ILE A 31 0.75 -7.18 -7.39
CA ILE A 31 1.38 -6.70 -8.62
C ILE A 31 2.88 -6.96 -8.51
N ARG A 32 3.45 -7.75 -9.43
CA ARG A 32 4.87 -8.14 -9.38
C ARG A 32 5.75 -7.41 -10.39
N THR A 33 5.15 -6.58 -11.24
CA THR A 33 5.85 -5.80 -12.26
C THR A 33 5.62 -4.32 -12.03
N PRO A 34 6.64 -3.47 -12.23
CA PRO A 34 6.46 -2.03 -12.13
C PRO A 34 5.42 -1.56 -13.16
N ILE A 35 4.68 -0.52 -12.79
CA ILE A 35 3.70 0.09 -13.68
C ILE A 35 4.45 1.01 -14.63
N ILE A 36 4.30 0.77 -15.94
CA ILE A 36 4.91 1.61 -16.97
C ILE A 36 4.37 3.04 -16.82
N GLN A 37 5.26 4.01 -16.62
CA GLN A 37 4.91 5.37 -16.25
C GLN A 37 3.93 6.03 -17.24
N THR A 38 4.13 5.79 -18.56
CA THR A 38 3.25 6.30 -19.63
C THR A 38 1.83 5.72 -19.60
N LYS A 39 1.64 4.57 -18.92
CA LYS A 39 0.34 3.89 -18.77
C LYS A 39 -0.24 4.02 -17.36
N SER A 40 0.45 4.68 -16.43
CA SER A 40 0.03 4.80 -15.03
C SER A 40 -1.39 5.37 -14.88
N LYS A 41 -1.75 6.42 -15.62
CA LYS A 41 -3.11 6.97 -15.61
C LYS A 41 -4.18 5.97 -16.07
N LYS A 42 -3.91 5.22 -17.17
CA LYS A 42 -4.83 4.20 -17.66
C LYS A 42 -4.97 3.07 -16.64
N PHE A 43 -3.87 2.68 -16.03
CA PHE A 43 -3.83 1.68 -14.96
C PHE A 43 -4.69 2.10 -13.76
N CYS A 44 -4.54 3.34 -13.25
CA CYS A 44 -5.33 3.82 -12.11
C CYS A 44 -6.82 3.79 -12.41
N LYS A 45 -7.25 4.28 -13.58
CA LYS A 45 -8.65 4.23 -14.01
C LYS A 45 -9.21 2.82 -14.07
N LEU A 46 -8.46 1.88 -14.66
CA LEU A 46 -8.88 0.47 -14.73
C LEU A 46 -9.00 -0.15 -13.34
N MET A 47 -8.06 0.16 -12.44
CA MET A 47 -8.08 -0.31 -11.06
C MET A 47 -9.28 0.21 -10.28
N VAL A 48 -9.53 1.51 -10.34
CA VAL A 48 -10.66 2.14 -9.66
C VAL A 48 -11.99 1.62 -10.20
N SER A 49 -12.13 1.49 -11.53
CA SER A 49 -13.31 0.88 -12.16
C SER A 49 -13.54 -0.55 -11.68
N TRP A 50 -12.48 -1.37 -11.63
CA TRP A 50 -12.57 -2.75 -11.14
C TRP A 50 -12.97 -2.83 -9.66
N ILE A 51 -12.38 -2.00 -8.80
CA ILE A 51 -12.73 -1.93 -7.36
C ILE A 51 -14.20 -1.56 -7.20
N LYS A 52 -14.67 -0.56 -7.96
CA LYS A 52 -16.06 -0.10 -7.96
C LYS A 52 -17.02 -1.21 -8.39
N ALA A 53 -16.72 -1.88 -9.51
CA ALA A 53 -17.53 -2.96 -10.04
C ALA A 53 -17.56 -4.19 -9.10
N SER A 54 -16.50 -4.41 -8.33
CA SER A 54 -16.43 -5.51 -7.36
C SER A 54 -17.25 -5.27 -6.10
N GLY A 55 -17.65 -4.03 -5.80
CA GLY A 55 -18.50 -3.71 -4.65
C GLY A 55 -17.85 -3.93 -3.29
N PHE A 56 -16.52 -3.77 -3.19
CA PHE A 56 -15.81 -3.91 -1.91
C PHE A 56 -16.26 -2.85 -0.90
N SER A 57 -16.64 -3.29 0.31
CA SER A 57 -17.02 -2.38 1.40
C SER A 57 -15.84 -1.57 1.94
N ARG A 58 -14.63 -2.13 1.88
CA ARG A 58 -13.38 -1.49 2.26
C ARG A 58 -12.27 -1.92 1.33
N THR A 59 -11.46 -0.97 0.88
CA THR A 59 -10.25 -1.22 0.10
C THR A 59 -9.04 -0.71 0.86
N VAL A 60 -7.96 -1.49 0.88
CA VAL A 60 -6.68 -1.09 1.46
C VAL A 60 -5.59 -1.20 0.40
N LEU A 61 -4.86 -0.11 0.19
CA LEU A 61 -3.67 -0.06 -0.65
C LEU A 61 -2.43 -0.03 0.24
N LEU A 62 -1.58 -1.04 0.10
CA LEU A 62 -0.27 -1.07 0.75
C LEU A 62 0.78 -0.47 -0.18
N SER A 63 1.56 0.47 0.33
CA SER A 63 2.56 1.20 -0.45
C SER A 63 3.78 1.54 0.41
N SER A 64 4.84 2.02 -0.23
CA SER A 64 5.98 2.64 0.43
C SER A 64 6.26 4.03 -0.14
N SER A 65 7.19 4.74 0.51
CA SER A 65 7.72 6.03 0.08
C SER A 65 9.22 6.10 0.43
N HIS A 66 10.00 6.87 -0.32
CA HIS A 66 11.44 6.97 -0.10
C HIS A 66 11.78 7.62 1.25
N ALA A 67 12.48 6.89 2.12
CA ALA A 67 12.84 7.36 3.45
C ALA A 67 13.87 8.50 3.46
N TYR A 68 14.70 8.61 2.42
CA TYR A 68 15.73 9.66 2.30
C TYR A 68 15.18 11.02 1.84
N GLN A 69 13.90 11.09 1.48
CA GLN A 69 13.20 12.34 1.14
C GLN A 69 12.20 12.77 2.22
N ARG A 70 12.34 12.23 3.45
CA ARG A 70 11.53 12.64 4.59
C ARG A 70 11.86 14.05 5.04
N ASP A 71 10.84 14.79 5.47
CA ASP A 71 11.01 16.04 6.20
C ASP A 71 11.30 15.79 7.70
N ASP A 72 11.68 16.84 8.42
CA ASP A 72 12.03 16.76 9.85
C ASP A 72 10.86 16.25 10.72
N GLN A 73 9.62 16.55 10.35
CA GLN A 73 8.43 16.08 11.08
C GLN A 73 8.25 14.57 10.91
N GLN A 74 8.59 14.05 9.73
CA GLN A 74 8.54 12.64 9.35
C GLN A 74 9.70 11.81 9.93
N LEU A 75 10.75 12.46 10.45
CA LEU A 75 11.82 11.79 11.19
C LEU A 75 11.40 11.46 12.64
N LEU A 76 10.40 12.15 13.18
CA LEU A 76 9.95 11.96 14.55
C LEU A 76 8.87 10.87 14.63
N GLY A 77 9.10 9.85 15.46
CA GLY A 77 8.12 8.80 15.74
C GLY A 77 8.08 7.69 14.68
N THR A 78 6.89 7.11 14.45
CA THR A 78 6.72 5.98 13.54
C THR A 78 6.95 6.37 12.07
N PRO A 79 7.59 5.50 11.24
CA PRO A 79 7.72 5.71 9.79
C PRO A 79 6.44 5.35 9.02
N LEU A 80 5.38 4.91 9.69
CA LEU A 80 4.10 4.55 9.08
C LEU A 80 3.24 5.80 8.88
N ARG A 81 2.58 5.88 7.72
CA ARG A 81 1.59 6.91 7.40
C ARG A 81 0.36 6.30 6.78
N TYR A 82 -0.77 6.97 6.91
CA TYR A 82 -1.97 6.60 6.17
C TYR A 82 -2.57 7.78 5.41
N LEU A 83 -3.34 7.45 4.38
CA LEU A 83 -4.26 8.35 3.71
C LEU A 83 -5.63 7.69 3.69
N GLN A 84 -6.70 8.45 3.86
CA GLN A 84 -8.06 7.93 3.75
C GLN A 84 -8.88 8.79 2.80
N THR A 85 -9.68 8.12 1.98
CA THR A 85 -10.68 8.79 1.13
C THR A 85 -11.84 9.30 1.98
N PRO A 86 -12.56 10.35 1.55
CA PRO A 86 -13.75 10.82 2.25
C PRO A 86 -14.82 9.73 2.42
N SER A 87 -14.98 8.86 1.42
CA SER A 87 -15.87 7.69 1.47
C SER A 87 -15.47 6.74 2.60
N MET A 88 -14.18 6.43 2.71
CA MET A 88 -13.67 5.58 3.78
C MET A 88 -13.79 6.21 5.16
N GLN A 89 -13.56 7.52 5.29
CA GLN A 89 -13.69 8.22 6.58
C GLN A 89 -15.11 8.08 7.17
N LYS A 90 -16.15 8.04 6.33
CA LYS A 90 -17.52 7.76 6.78
C LYS A 90 -17.69 6.33 7.33
N VAL A 91 -16.91 5.38 6.83
CA VAL A 91 -16.94 3.97 7.24
C VAL A 91 -16.09 3.72 8.49
N THR A 92 -14.93 4.35 8.59
CA THR A 92 -13.99 4.15 9.70
C THR A 92 -14.21 5.12 10.86
N GLY A 93 -14.85 6.27 10.62
CA GLY A 93 -14.92 7.35 11.60
C GLY A 93 -13.52 7.78 12.05
N ASP A 94 -13.37 8.03 13.35
CA ASP A 94 -12.09 8.40 13.96
C ASP A 94 -11.25 7.20 14.44
N ARG A 95 -11.66 5.96 14.13
CA ARG A 95 -10.96 4.73 14.60
C ARG A 95 -9.47 4.72 14.27
N LEU A 96 -9.07 5.19 13.08
CA LEU A 96 -7.65 5.25 12.71
C LEU A 96 -6.86 6.21 13.61
N LYS A 97 -7.48 7.33 14.03
CA LYS A 97 -6.87 8.29 14.96
C LYS A 97 -6.84 7.74 16.39
N GLU A 98 -7.87 7.02 16.81
CA GLU A 98 -7.92 6.34 18.13
C GLU A 98 -6.81 5.30 18.28
N MET A 99 -6.38 4.67 17.18
CA MET A 99 -5.23 3.77 17.13
C MET A 99 -3.88 4.50 17.00
N GLU A 100 -3.87 5.83 17.12
CA GLU A 100 -2.69 6.70 16.98
C GLU A 100 -1.98 6.59 15.63
N TRP A 101 -2.69 6.22 14.56
CA TRP A 101 -2.12 6.24 13.23
C TRP A 101 -1.86 7.67 12.80
N ARG A 102 -0.72 7.91 12.14
CA ARG A 102 -0.35 9.23 11.63
C ARG A 102 -0.79 9.41 10.19
N GLU A 103 -1.58 10.44 9.94
CA GLU A 103 -1.98 10.81 8.58
C GLU A 103 -0.78 11.38 7.82
N MET A 104 -0.70 11.11 6.51
CA MET A 104 0.37 11.61 5.65
C MET A 104 0.31 13.14 5.55
N GLU A 105 1.44 13.76 5.82
CA GLU A 105 1.58 15.21 5.80
C GLU A 105 1.48 15.76 4.36
N THR A 106 0.89 16.95 4.22
CA THR A 106 0.94 17.72 2.97
C THR A 106 2.13 18.66 2.98
N VAL A 107 2.75 18.82 1.82
CA VAL A 107 3.91 19.70 1.65
C VAL A 107 3.49 20.94 0.88
N SER A 108 4.02 22.10 1.25
CA SER A 108 3.86 23.32 0.46
C SER A 108 4.42 23.13 -0.95
N THR A 109 3.72 23.66 -1.94
CA THR A 109 4.23 23.74 -3.32
C THR A 109 5.52 24.58 -3.40
N PHE A 110 5.61 25.62 -2.58
CA PHE A 110 6.77 26.52 -2.50
C PHE A 110 7.23 26.67 -1.05
N PRO A 111 8.37 26.05 -0.67
CA PRO A 111 8.92 26.19 0.67
C PRO A 111 9.17 27.67 1.02
N GLY A 112 8.66 28.12 2.18
CA GLY A 112 8.82 29.50 2.65
C GLY A 112 7.72 30.49 2.22
N VAL A 113 6.75 30.08 1.40
CA VAL A 113 5.58 30.90 1.04
C VAL A 113 4.38 30.49 1.89
N THR A 114 3.91 31.40 2.74
CA THR A 114 2.84 31.18 3.74
C THR A 114 1.47 30.87 3.14
N ASP A 115 1.23 31.21 1.88
CA ASP A 115 -0.06 31.03 1.18
C ASP A 115 0.05 30.04 0.00
N SER A 116 1.00 29.11 0.09
CA SER A 116 1.23 28.12 -0.96
C SER A 116 0.25 26.95 -0.85
N GLU A 117 -0.27 26.52 -2.01
CA GLU A 117 -1.12 25.34 -2.10
C GLU A 117 -0.43 24.13 -1.48
N GLN A 118 -1.14 23.47 -0.55
CA GLN A 118 -0.70 22.24 0.08
C GLN A 118 -0.94 21.06 -0.85
N ARG A 119 0.12 20.28 -1.13
CA ARG A 119 0.04 19.13 -2.01
C ARG A 119 0.45 17.85 -1.31
N LEU A 120 -0.26 16.77 -1.63
CA LEU A 120 0.18 15.44 -1.28
C LEU A 120 1.46 15.08 -2.07
N TYR A 121 2.53 14.74 -1.35
CA TYR A 121 3.82 14.38 -1.93
C TYR A 121 4.25 13.01 -1.40
N ILE A 122 4.33 12.01 -2.28
CA ILE A 122 4.73 10.63 -1.94
C ILE A 122 5.89 10.23 -2.85
N PRO A 123 7.13 10.55 -2.47
CA PRO A 123 8.29 10.25 -3.30
C PRO A 123 8.49 8.75 -3.46
N GLY A 124 8.68 8.30 -4.70
CA GLY A 124 8.79 6.86 -4.99
C GLY A 124 7.48 6.07 -4.87
N GLY A 125 6.37 6.72 -4.53
CA GLY A 125 5.07 6.05 -4.33
C GLY A 125 4.40 5.51 -5.60
N GLY A 126 5.04 5.60 -6.77
CA GLY A 126 4.52 5.06 -8.02
C GLY A 126 3.09 5.51 -8.36
N ALA A 127 2.18 4.54 -8.50
CA ALA A 127 0.77 4.81 -8.80
C ALA A 127 -0.08 5.20 -7.58
N THR A 128 0.47 5.18 -6.37
CA THR A 128 -0.29 5.37 -5.12
C THR A 128 -1.02 6.70 -5.05
N LYS A 129 -0.34 7.81 -5.37
CA LYS A 129 -0.99 9.13 -5.42
C LYS A 129 -2.14 9.17 -6.44
N GLY A 130 -1.92 8.61 -7.63
CA GLY A 130 -2.94 8.56 -8.68
C GLY A 130 -4.15 7.70 -8.28
N LEU A 131 -3.91 6.51 -7.74
CA LEU A 131 -4.97 5.63 -7.23
C LEU A 131 -5.76 6.31 -6.11
N PHE A 132 -5.09 6.99 -5.19
CA PHE A 132 -5.75 7.71 -4.11
C PHE A 132 -6.64 8.86 -4.65
N THR A 133 -6.09 9.71 -5.52
CA THR A 133 -6.84 10.82 -6.12
C THR A 133 -8.04 10.34 -6.94
N ASP A 134 -7.85 9.34 -7.81
CA ASP A 134 -8.93 8.78 -8.61
C ASP A 134 -9.98 8.10 -7.72
N SER A 135 -9.57 7.46 -6.62
CA SER A 135 -10.48 6.86 -5.63
C SER A 135 -11.30 7.91 -4.88
N CYS A 136 -10.71 9.05 -4.51
CA CYS A 136 -11.45 10.18 -3.96
C CYS A 136 -12.50 10.70 -4.94
N ALA A 137 -12.15 10.84 -6.23
CA ALA A 137 -13.05 11.33 -7.26
C ALA A 137 -14.22 10.38 -7.55
N GLU A 138 -13.99 9.07 -7.45
CA GLU A 138 -14.97 8.02 -7.76
C GLU A 138 -15.74 7.50 -6.53
N ASP A 139 -15.55 8.14 -5.36
CA ASP A 139 -16.14 7.82 -4.04
C ASP A 139 -15.84 6.39 -3.54
N ILE A 140 -14.65 5.89 -3.86
CA ILE A 140 -14.20 4.56 -3.44
C ILE A 140 -13.78 4.60 -1.97
N PRO A 141 -14.27 3.69 -1.10
CA PRO A 141 -13.79 3.57 0.28
C PRO A 141 -12.40 2.95 0.28
N LEU A 142 -11.37 3.78 0.16
CA LEU A 142 -9.95 3.40 0.17
C LEU A 142 -9.20 3.99 1.38
N VAL A 143 -8.39 3.16 2.04
CA VAL A 143 -7.25 3.58 2.89
C VAL A 143 -5.96 3.22 2.17
N VAL A 144 -4.99 4.13 2.14
CA VAL A 144 -3.60 3.81 1.80
C VAL A 144 -2.82 3.70 3.10
N VAL A 145 -2.08 2.60 3.29
CA VAL A 145 -1.11 2.45 4.38
C VAL A 145 0.28 2.42 3.79
N LEU A 146 1.12 3.33 4.25
CA LEU A 146 2.44 3.64 3.73
C LEU A 146 3.49 3.41 4.82
N ILE A 147 4.67 2.95 4.41
CA ILE A 147 5.88 3.00 5.24
C ILE A 147 6.99 3.71 4.48
N PHE A 148 7.71 4.59 5.16
CA PHE A 148 8.96 5.14 4.63
C PHE A 148 10.05 4.08 4.70
N CYS A 149 10.62 3.70 3.56
CA CYS A 149 11.68 2.70 3.49
C CYS A 149 12.84 3.16 2.58
N SER A 150 14.03 2.69 2.90
CA SER A 150 15.22 2.83 2.05
C SER A 150 15.37 1.60 1.16
N GLU A 151 16.13 1.70 0.07
CA GLU A 151 16.46 0.52 -0.75
C GLU A 151 17.29 -0.49 0.06
N GLY A 152 17.08 -1.79 -0.19
CA GLY A 152 17.81 -2.87 0.46
C GLY A 152 16.90 -4.01 0.93
N ASP A 153 17.17 -4.53 2.13
CA ASP A 153 16.33 -5.54 2.76
C ASP A 153 15.14 -4.87 3.47
N ASN A 154 13.98 -4.87 2.80
CA ASN A 154 12.73 -4.33 3.33
C ASN A 154 11.83 -5.41 3.96
N ILE A 155 12.35 -6.60 4.28
CA ILE A 155 11.59 -7.62 5.01
C ILE A 155 11.05 -7.08 6.36
N PRO A 156 11.85 -6.40 7.19
CA PRO A 156 11.35 -5.85 8.46
C PRO A 156 10.29 -4.77 8.25
N ASP A 157 10.44 -3.94 7.24
CA ASP A 157 9.47 -2.88 6.90
C ASP A 157 8.14 -3.48 6.45
N ALA A 158 8.17 -4.55 5.63
CA ALA A 158 6.99 -5.27 5.20
C ALA A 158 6.23 -5.88 6.39
N PHE A 159 6.94 -6.48 7.35
CA PHE A 159 6.31 -6.99 8.58
C PHE A 159 5.78 -5.87 9.46
N THR A 160 6.47 -4.75 9.56
CA THR A 160 6.01 -3.57 10.31
C THR A 160 4.70 -3.04 9.74
N LEU A 161 4.63 -2.88 8.41
CA LEU A 161 3.42 -2.46 7.70
C LEU A 161 2.27 -3.46 7.89
N LEU A 162 2.56 -4.76 7.81
CA LEU A 162 1.56 -5.82 7.96
C LEU A 162 1.05 -5.94 9.40
N ASN A 163 1.93 -5.85 10.39
CA ASN A 163 1.58 -5.81 11.80
C ASN A 163 0.68 -4.61 12.10
N HIS A 164 1.03 -3.44 11.56
CA HIS A 164 0.24 -2.23 11.69
C HIS A 164 -1.15 -2.42 11.06
N LEU A 165 -1.24 -2.96 9.86
CA LEU A 165 -2.53 -3.28 9.24
C LEU A 165 -3.35 -4.26 10.10
N ASN A 166 -2.70 -5.25 10.71
CA ASN A 166 -3.35 -6.26 11.53
C ASN A 166 -3.93 -5.70 12.84
N THR A 167 -3.42 -4.58 13.35
CA THR A 167 -4.02 -3.92 14.53
C THR A 167 -5.40 -3.35 14.22
N TRP A 168 -5.66 -3.02 12.94
CA TRP A 168 -6.96 -2.52 12.49
C TRP A 168 -7.88 -3.63 11.98
N LEU A 169 -7.35 -4.53 11.15
CA LEU A 169 -8.17 -5.52 10.45
C LEU A 169 -8.30 -6.86 11.18
N HIS A 170 -7.44 -7.15 12.17
CA HIS A 170 -7.41 -8.41 12.91
C HIS A 170 -7.46 -9.64 11.99
N LEU A 171 -6.64 -9.65 10.93
CA LEU A 171 -6.58 -10.72 9.93
C LEU A 171 -6.05 -12.03 10.51
N VAL A 172 -5.15 -11.93 11.48
CA VAL A 172 -4.57 -13.06 12.20
C VAL A 172 -4.61 -12.75 13.69
N ASP A 173 -5.13 -13.71 14.46
CA ASP A 173 -5.12 -13.63 15.92
C ASP A 173 -3.69 -13.61 16.45
N ALA A 174 -3.41 -12.63 17.29
CA ALA A 174 -2.16 -12.53 18.04
C ALA A 174 -2.52 -12.51 19.52
N PRO A 175 -1.97 -13.41 20.36
CA PRO A 175 -2.07 -13.26 21.81
C PRO A 175 -1.52 -11.90 22.21
N ALA A 176 -2.11 -11.26 23.23
CA ALA A 176 -1.81 -9.87 23.63
C ALA A 176 -0.33 -9.55 23.95
N GLN A 177 0.56 -10.54 23.92
CA GLN A 177 1.98 -10.44 24.26
C GLN A 177 2.90 -11.05 23.17
N MET A 178 2.36 -11.53 22.04
CA MET A 178 3.14 -12.14 20.96
C MET A 178 2.86 -11.45 19.63
N GLN A 179 3.90 -11.25 18.83
CA GLN A 179 3.71 -10.79 17.45
C GLN A 179 2.96 -11.85 16.62
N PRO A 180 2.13 -11.43 15.65
CA PRO A 180 1.41 -12.37 14.81
C PRO A 180 2.40 -13.26 14.05
N LYS A 181 2.11 -14.56 14.01
CA LYS A 181 2.98 -15.55 13.36
C LYS A 181 2.73 -15.56 11.85
N TRP A 182 3.35 -14.61 11.15
CA TRP A 182 3.30 -14.57 9.69
C TRP A 182 4.14 -15.70 9.08
N ARG A 183 3.64 -16.28 7.98
CA ARG A 183 4.39 -17.25 7.19
C ARG A 183 5.18 -16.51 6.10
N ILE A 184 6.49 -16.71 6.09
CA ILE A 184 7.36 -16.19 5.05
C ILE A 184 7.14 -16.98 3.75
N PRO A 185 6.92 -16.31 2.59
CA PRO A 185 6.81 -16.99 1.32
C PRO A 185 8.09 -17.76 0.97
N ALA A 186 7.97 -18.97 0.41
CA ALA A 186 9.12 -19.77 0.00
C ALA A 186 10.05 -19.03 -1.00
N SER A 187 9.49 -18.12 -1.80
CA SER A 187 10.25 -17.28 -2.73
C SER A 187 11.27 -16.36 -2.04
N TRP A 188 11.11 -16.08 -0.73
CA TRP A 188 12.06 -15.25 0.00
C TRP A 188 13.36 -15.97 0.34
N ARG A 189 13.38 -17.31 0.28
CA ARG A 189 14.55 -18.12 0.65
C ARG A 189 15.81 -17.81 -0.17
N LEU A 190 15.64 -17.32 -1.40
CA LEU A 190 16.74 -17.03 -2.34
C LEU A 190 16.76 -15.56 -2.77
N LEU A 191 16.24 -14.63 -1.94
CA LEU A 191 16.26 -13.19 -2.27
C LEU A 191 17.67 -12.66 -2.55
N PHE A 192 18.67 -13.19 -1.84
CA PHE A 192 20.07 -12.81 -1.99
C PHE A 192 20.88 -13.83 -2.80
N GLY A 193 20.20 -14.66 -3.60
CA GLY A 193 20.81 -15.75 -4.37
C GLY A 193 21.04 -17.02 -3.56
N SER A 194 21.62 -18.03 -4.21
CA SER A 194 22.23 -19.16 -3.51
C SER A 194 23.51 -18.69 -2.83
N GLY A 195 23.77 -19.14 -1.60
CA GLY A 195 24.98 -18.78 -0.86
C GLY A 195 26.27 -18.94 -1.67
N ILE A 196 27.31 -18.22 -1.28
CA ILE A 196 28.61 -18.24 -1.96
C ILE A 196 29.09 -19.70 -2.05
N PRO A 197 29.46 -20.20 -3.25
CA PRO A 197 30.00 -21.53 -3.40
C PRO A 197 31.13 -21.79 -2.39
N PRO A 198 31.12 -22.92 -1.66
CA PRO A 198 32.16 -23.24 -0.68
C PRO A 198 33.58 -23.22 -1.27
N ALA A 199 33.71 -23.41 -2.58
CA ALA A 199 34.97 -23.38 -3.32
C ALA A 199 35.62 -21.98 -3.45
N LEU A 200 34.95 -20.93 -2.98
CA LEU A 200 35.50 -19.56 -2.95
C LEU A 200 36.10 -19.18 -1.58
N PHE A 201 36.15 -20.12 -0.63
CA PHE A 201 36.77 -19.98 0.70
C PHE A 201 37.81 -21.07 0.95
#